data_AF-A0A7S1RI47-F1
#
_entry.id   AF-A0A7S1RI47-F1
#
_cell.length_a   1.000
_cell.length_b   1.000
_cell.length_c   1.000
_cell.angle_alpha   90.00
_cell.angle_beta   90.00
_cell.angle_gamma   90.00
#
_symmetry.space_group_name_H-M   'P 1'
#
loop_
_entity.id
_entity.type
_entity.pdbx_description
1 polymer ?
#
loop_
_entity_poly.entity_id
_entity_poly.type
_entity_poly.pdbx_seq_one_letter_code
_entity_poly.pdbx_strand_id
1 'polypeptide(L)'
;SSSRIDPEQVPRPAGPSEAVKEEGGKVYYTDKYHIPPPATAVCTIVDKGSCSCEFMRTSVNQVPAFPSTANTAHVPIIVVCQPFAELTAKAEPVPLIDFGESGPLRCTRCHAYVNPYFQWQNG
;
A
#
# COMPACT_ATOMS: atom_id res chain seq x y z
N SER A 1 36.03 -0.31 20.50
CA SER A 1 35.06 -1.16 21.23
C SER A 1 34.75 -2.36 20.36
N SER A 2 34.95 -3.58 20.86
CA SER A 2 34.61 -4.81 20.12
C SER A 2 33.09 -4.90 20.02
N SER A 3 32.52 -4.86 18.81
CA SER A 3 31.09 -5.13 18.64
C SER A 3 30.79 -6.53 19.16
N ARG A 4 29.75 -6.66 20.00
CA ARG A 4 29.26 -7.97 20.49
C ARG A 4 28.56 -8.80 19.41
N ILE A 5 28.44 -8.24 18.22
CA ILE A 5 27.78 -8.84 17.06
C ILE A 5 28.87 -9.14 16.04
N ASP A 6 28.98 -10.41 15.68
CA ASP A 6 29.77 -10.88 14.55
C ASP A 6 29.08 -10.45 13.25
N PRO A 7 29.70 -9.58 12.42
CA PRO A 7 29.13 -9.14 11.15
C PRO A 7 28.78 -10.30 10.21
N GLU A 8 29.48 -11.43 10.31
CA GLU A 8 29.21 -12.61 9.46
C GLU A 8 27.91 -13.32 9.83
N GLN A 9 27.41 -13.12 11.06
CA GLN A 9 26.15 -13.69 11.54
C GLN A 9 24.94 -12.79 11.25
N VAL A 10 25.15 -11.59 10.68
CA VAL A 10 24.04 -10.71 10.27
C VAL A 10 23.38 -11.29 9.01
N PRO A 11 22.08 -11.62 9.04
CA PRO A 11 21.39 -12.13 7.86
C PRO A 11 21.50 -11.12 6.71
N ARG A 12 22.00 -11.58 5.56
CA ARG A 12 22.03 -10.77 4.35
C ARG A 12 20.60 -10.64 3.81
N PRO A 13 20.23 -9.50 3.19
CA PRO A 13 18.97 -9.40 2.46
C PRO A 13 18.89 -10.55 1.46
N ALA A 14 17.82 -11.35 1.55
CA ALA A 14 17.57 -12.36 0.52
C ALA A 14 17.47 -11.64 -0.83
N GLY A 15 18.10 -12.21 -1.87
CA GLY A 15 17.98 -11.71 -3.23
C GLY A 15 16.53 -11.79 -3.75
N PRO A 16 16.27 -11.42 -5.01
CA PRO A 16 14.95 -11.53 -5.61
C PRO A 16 14.35 -12.91 -5.32
N SER A 17 13.13 -12.94 -4.77
CA SER A 17 12.43 -14.17 -4.39
C SER A 17 12.31 -15.13 -5.58
N GLU A 18 12.29 -16.43 -5.26
CA GLU A 18 12.18 -17.62 -6.14
C GLU A 18 11.73 -17.37 -7.59
N ALA A 19 12.37 -18.08 -8.53
CA ALA A 19 11.98 -18.12 -9.94
C ALA A 19 10.45 -18.16 -10.08
N VAL A 20 9.90 -17.12 -10.68
CA VAL A 20 8.46 -16.93 -10.81
C VAL A 20 7.90 -18.13 -11.58
N LYS A 21 7.16 -19.01 -10.89
CA LYS A 21 6.64 -20.25 -11.48
C LYS A 21 5.56 -19.98 -12.53
N GLU A 22 4.88 -18.84 -12.43
CA GLU A 22 3.75 -18.44 -13.26
C GLU A 22 3.89 -16.98 -13.68
N GLU A 23 3.53 -16.66 -14.92
CA GLU A 23 3.53 -15.28 -15.41
C GLU A 23 2.65 -14.40 -14.51
N GLY A 24 3.22 -13.33 -13.93
CA GLY A 24 2.51 -12.46 -12.98
C GLY A 24 2.51 -12.91 -11.51
N GLY A 25 3.13 -14.04 -11.18
CA GLY A 25 3.38 -14.48 -9.79
C GLY A 25 2.12 -14.61 -8.92
N LYS A 26 2.29 -14.51 -7.59
CA LYS A 26 1.20 -14.65 -6.63
C LYS A 26 0.22 -13.47 -6.72
N VAL A 27 -1.08 -13.76 -6.59
CA VAL A 27 -2.14 -12.73 -6.55
C VAL A 27 -2.33 -12.19 -5.12
N TYR A 28 -2.36 -10.87 -5.00
CA TYR A 28 -2.65 -10.14 -3.76
C TYR A 28 -3.92 -9.32 -3.92
N TYR A 29 -4.82 -9.39 -2.93
CA TYR A 29 -6.04 -8.60 -2.89
C TYR A 29 -5.90 -7.50 -1.83
N THR A 30 -6.22 -6.26 -2.18
CA THR A 30 -5.94 -5.08 -1.32
C THR A 30 -6.84 -4.97 -0.08
N ASP A 31 -7.85 -5.81 0.05
CA ASP A 31 -8.73 -5.93 1.23
C ASP A 31 -8.23 -6.95 2.26
N LYS A 32 -7.45 -7.94 1.85
CA LYS A 32 -7.04 -9.07 2.71
C LYS A 32 -5.69 -8.86 3.41
N TYR A 33 -4.79 -8.10 2.80
CA TYR A 33 -3.40 -7.99 3.25
C TYR A 33 -3.09 -6.57 3.74
N HIS A 34 -2.69 -6.46 5.00
CA HIS A 34 -2.24 -5.19 5.58
C HIS A 34 -0.75 -4.90 5.27
N ILE A 35 0.04 -5.91 4.93
CA ILE A 35 1.43 -5.75 4.50
C ILE A 35 1.50 -6.05 3.00
N PRO A 36 1.90 -5.08 2.17
CA PRO A 36 2.06 -5.31 0.73
C PRO A 36 3.25 -6.24 0.45
N PRO A 37 3.27 -6.92 -0.72
CA PRO A 37 4.45 -7.66 -1.15
C PRO A 37 5.68 -6.74 -1.26
N PRO A 38 6.90 -7.30 -1.12
CA PRO A 38 8.14 -6.55 -1.36
C PRO A 38 8.13 -5.88 -2.74
N ALA A 39 8.76 -4.71 -2.88
CA ALA A 39 8.82 -3.98 -4.15
C ALA A 39 9.54 -4.78 -5.27
N THR A 40 10.35 -5.77 -4.91
CA THR A 40 11.07 -6.65 -5.83
C THR A 40 10.29 -7.92 -6.20
N ALA A 41 9.11 -8.15 -5.60
CA ALA A 41 8.34 -9.36 -5.85
C ALA A 41 7.56 -9.24 -7.16
N VAL A 42 7.64 -10.27 -8.00
CA VAL A 42 6.75 -10.43 -9.16
C VAL A 42 5.41 -10.95 -8.64
N CYS A 43 4.38 -10.12 -8.72
CA CYS A 43 3.05 -10.43 -8.21
C CYS A 43 1.99 -9.67 -9.01
N THR A 44 0.74 -10.11 -8.87
CA THR A 44 -0.43 -9.43 -9.42
C THR A 44 -1.22 -8.84 -8.28
N ILE A 45 -1.59 -7.56 -8.37
CA ILE A 45 -2.38 -6.88 -7.35
C ILE A 45 -3.78 -6.62 -7.90
N VAL A 46 -4.79 -7.06 -7.16
CA VAL A 46 -6.20 -6.87 -7.48
C VAL A 46 -6.81 -5.91 -6.47
N ASP A 47 -7.29 -4.77 -6.96
CA ASP A 47 -7.96 -3.77 -6.13
C ASP A 47 -9.32 -4.31 -5.64
N LYS A 48 -9.50 -4.30 -4.32
CA LYS A 48 -10.73 -4.65 -3.61
C LYS A 48 -11.12 -3.61 -2.56
N GLY A 49 -10.76 -2.34 -2.80
CA GLY A 49 -11.21 -1.19 -2.02
C GLY A 49 -10.07 -0.31 -1.50
N SER A 50 -8.92 -0.92 -1.18
CA SER A 50 -7.70 -0.17 -0.84
C SER A 50 -6.81 -0.01 -2.07
N CYS A 51 -6.08 1.10 -2.15
CA CYS A 51 -5.15 1.38 -3.24
C CYS A 51 -4.07 0.29 -3.41
N SER A 52 -3.72 -0.06 -4.65
CA SER A 52 -2.56 -0.91 -4.97
C SER A 52 -1.26 -0.33 -4.42
N CYS A 53 -0.35 -1.20 -3.99
CA CYS A 53 0.98 -0.81 -3.53
C CYS A 53 1.94 -0.43 -4.67
N GLU A 54 1.48 -0.51 -5.92
CA GLU A 54 2.13 0.10 -7.08
C GLU A 54 2.00 1.63 -7.06
N PHE A 55 0.86 2.15 -6.58
CA PHE A 55 0.64 3.59 -6.48
C PHE A 55 1.09 4.19 -5.15
N MET A 56 0.89 3.48 -4.03
CA MET A 56 1.20 4.00 -2.70
C MET A 56 1.80 2.95 -1.77
N ARG A 57 2.93 3.27 -1.12
CA ARG A 57 3.54 2.45 -0.07
C ARG A 57 3.78 3.27 1.18
N THR A 58 3.60 2.68 2.34
CA THR A 58 3.86 3.35 3.61
C THR A 58 5.10 2.76 4.29
N SER A 59 5.82 3.59 5.05
CA SER A 59 6.91 3.12 5.92
C SER A 59 6.40 2.22 7.05
N VAL A 60 5.19 2.50 7.53
CA VAL A 60 4.47 1.73 8.53
C VAL A 60 3.06 1.41 8.03
N ASN A 61 2.70 0.13 8.05
CA ASN A 61 1.35 -0.32 7.67
C ASN A 61 0.37 -0.33 8.85
N GLN A 62 0.86 -0.01 10.06
CA GLN A 62 0.08 0.11 11.29
C GLN A 62 0.54 1.38 12.01
N VAL A 63 -0.30 2.40 11.99
CA VAL A 63 0.01 3.68 12.61
C VAL A 63 -0.12 3.56 14.13
N PRO A 64 0.87 4.01 14.92
CA PRO A 64 0.75 4.03 16.38
C PRO A 64 -0.47 4.85 16.81
N ALA A 65 -1.34 4.27 17.63
CA ALA A 65 -2.57 4.92 18.08
C ALA A 65 -2.32 6.09 19.05
N PHE A 66 -1.16 6.10 19.72
CA PHE A 66 -0.85 7.08 20.76
C PHE A 66 0.42 7.90 20.42
N PRO A 67 0.40 9.23 20.64
CA PRO A 67 1.56 10.08 20.43
C PRO A 67 2.79 9.66 21.23
N SER A 68 2.62 9.16 22.46
CA SER A 68 3.71 8.66 23.30
C SER A 68 4.47 7.52 22.62
N THR A 69 3.75 6.55 22.05
CA THR A 69 4.32 5.44 21.30
C THR A 69 5.04 5.92 20.04
N ALA A 70 4.42 6.82 19.28
CA ALA A 70 5.05 7.40 18.08
C ALA A 70 6.36 8.14 18.42
N ASN A 71 6.34 8.96 19.48
CA ASN A 71 7.50 9.72 19.95
C ASN A 71 8.63 8.82 20.46
N THR A 72 8.29 7.68 21.08
CA THR A 72 9.27 6.73 21.62
C THR A 72 9.88 5.85 20.51
N ALA A 73 9.07 5.43 19.54
CA ALA A 73 9.51 4.54 18.48
C ALA A 73 10.50 5.22 17.53
N HIS A 74 10.42 6.54 17.38
CA HIS A 74 11.22 7.32 16.42
C HIS A 74 11.13 6.77 14.97
N VAL A 75 10.05 6.05 14.65
CA VAL A 75 9.79 5.53 13.31
C VAL A 75 9.04 6.59 12.50
N PRO A 76 9.58 7.05 11.37
CA PRO A 76 8.91 8.05 10.57
C PRO A 76 7.67 7.44 9.89
N ILE A 77 6.55 8.16 9.94
CA ILE A 77 5.30 7.81 9.24
C ILE A 77 5.31 8.53 7.89
N ILE A 78 5.59 7.79 6.83
CA ILE A 78 5.80 8.30 5.47
C ILE A 78 4.94 7.50 4.50
N VAL A 79 4.47 8.18 3.46
CA VAL A 79 3.88 7.56 2.27
C VAL A 79 4.73 7.92 1.06
N VAL A 80 5.10 6.91 0.27
CA VAL A 80 5.68 7.07 -1.07
C VAL A 80 4.54 6.93 -2.06
N CYS A 81 4.30 7.97 -2.85
CA CYS A 81 3.20 8.03 -3.82
C CYS A 81 3.74 8.15 -5.24
N GLN A 82 3.25 7.28 -6.14
CA GLN A 82 3.47 7.32 -7.57
C GLN A 82 2.10 7.25 -8.27
N PRO A 83 1.40 8.39 -8.44
CA PRO A 83 0.01 8.41 -8.92
C PRO A 83 -0.19 7.82 -10.32
N PHE A 84 0.84 7.89 -11.17
CA PHE A 84 0.84 7.38 -12.53
C PHE A 84 1.80 6.19 -12.66
N ALA A 85 1.79 5.29 -11.67
CA ALA A 85 2.59 4.08 -11.74
C ALA A 85 2.21 3.24 -12.96
N GLU A 86 3.23 2.70 -13.63
CA GLU A 86 3.01 1.69 -14.66
C GLU A 86 2.53 0.41 -13.96
N LEU A 87 1.34 -0.03 -14.34
CA LEU A 87 0.70 -1.17 -13.75
C LEU A 87 1.34 -2.46 -14.27
N THR A 88 1.54 -3.44 -13.39
CA THR A 88 1.94 -4.79 -13.78
C THR A 88 0.88 -5.40 -14.71
N ALA A 89 1.30 -6.28 -15.63
CA ALA A 89 0.53 -6.73 -16.79
C ALA A 89 -0.86 -7.37 -16.52
N LYS A 90 -1.24 -7.58 -15.26
CA LYS A 90 -2.50 -8.19 -14.85
C LYS A 90 -3.35 -7.31 -13.92
N ALA A 91 -2.91 -6.10 -13.59
CA ALA A 91 -3.71 -5.17 -12.80
C ALA A 91 -4.81 -4.53 -13.68
N GLU A 92 -5.99 -4.33 -13.09
CA GLU A 92 -7.10 -3.66 -13.77
C GLU A 92 -6.78 -2.16 -13.96
N PRO A 93 -7.16 -1.55 -15.10
CA PRO A 93 -6.96 -0.13 -15.31
C PRO A 93 -7.80 0.70 -14.33
N VAL A 94 -7.31 1.89 -13.99
CA VAL A 94 -8.06 2.83 -13.14
C VAL A 94 -9.34 3.27 -13.88
N PRO A 95 -10.53 3.06 -13.30
CA PRO A 95 -11.79 3.40 -13.95
C PRO A 95 -11.97 4.92 -14.06
N LEU A 96 -12.52 5.36 -15.19
CA LEU A 96 -12.96 6.75 -15.38
C LEU A 96 -14.44 6.86 -15.02
N ILE A 97 -14.75 7.76 -14.10
CA ILE A 97 -16.11 7.98 -13.61
C ILE A 97 -16.55 9.39 -13.98
N ASP A 98 -17.68 9.51 -14.69
CA ASP A 98 -18.32 10.78 -15.01
C ASP A 98 -19.43 11.08 -13.99
N PHE A 99 -19.36 12.25 -13.36
CA PHE A 99 -20.33 12.74 -12.38
C PHE A 99 -21.25 13.84 -12.96
N GLY A 100 -21.20 14.09 -14.26
CA GLY A 100 -21.97 15.14 -14.92
C GLY A 100 -21.62 16.55 -14.42
N GLU A 101 -22.54 17.49 -14.62
CA GLU A 101 -22.34 18.91 -14.32
C GLU A 101 -22.11 19.20 -12.82
N SER A 102 -22.66 18.37 -11.93
CA SER A 102 -22.49 18.52 -10.47
C SER A 102 -21.07 18.18 -10.00
N GLY A 103 -20.32 17.44 -10.79
CA GLY A 103 -19.00 16.94 -10.40
C GLY A 103 -19.05 15.90 -9.27
N PRO A 104 -17.88 15.40 -8.84
CA PRO A 104 -17.78 14.30 -7.90
C PRO A 104 -18.31 14.65 -6.52
N LEU A 105 -19.02 13.71 -5.89
CA LEU A 105 -19.48 13.84 -4.52
C LEU A 105 -18.29 14.00 -3.56
N ARG A 106 -18.36 15.01 -2.69
CA ARG A 106 -17.33 15.30 -1.68
C ARG A 106 -17.94 15.54 -0.32
N CYS A 107 -17.20 15.20 0.74
CA CYS A 107 -17.57 15.59 2.09
C CYS A 107 -17.59 17.13 2.21
N THR A 108 -18.65 17.69 2.77
CA THR A 108 -18.80 19.15 2.95
C THR A 108 -17.81 19.75 3.95
N ARG A 109 -17.22 18.93 4.83
CA ARG A 109 -16.26 19.38 5.87
C ARG A 109 -14.80 19.21 5.46
N CYS A 110 -14.39 18.01 5.06
CA CYS A 110 -12.98 17.72 4.74
C CYS A 110 -12.67 17.72 3.24
N HIS A 111 -13.69 17.85 2.40
CA HIS A 111 -13.57 17.84 0.93
C HIS A 111 -12.97 16.56 0.33
N ALA A 112 -12.91 15.46 1.08
CA ALA A 112 -12.58 14.15 0.54
C ALA A 112 -13.63 13.71 -0.49
N TYR A 113 -13.17 13.16 -1.62
CA TYR A 113 -14.03 12.52 -2.62
C TYR A 113 -14.70 11.29 -2.03
N VAL A 114 -15.89 10.96 -2.55
CA VAL A 114 -16.56 9.68 -2.29
C VAL A 114 -15.61 8.53 -2.60
N ASN A 115 -15.54 7.56 -1.69
CA ASN A 115 -14.65 6.41 -1.76
C ASN A 115 -15.24 5.24 -0.94
N PRO A 116 -14.67 4.02 -1.01
CA PRO A 116 -15.21 2.84 -0.30
C PRO A 116 -15.38 2.98 1.22
N TYR A 117 -14.74 3.96 1.86
CA TYR A 117 -14.85 4.20 3.30
C TYR A 117 -15.95 5.21 3.68
N PHE A 118 -16.72 5.71 2.72
CA PHE A 118 -17.95 6.46 3.00
C PHE A 118 -19.00 5.52 3.59
N GLN A 119 -19.54 5.88 4.75
CA GLN A 119 -20.67 5.17 5.35
C GLN A 119 -21.99 5.82 4.90
N TRP A 120 -22.75 5.09 4.10
CA TRP A 120 -24.12 5.48 3.73
C TRP A 120 -25.06 5.23 4.91
N GLN A 121 -25.92 6.20 5.19
CA GLN A 121 -26.89 6.14 6.29
C GLN A 121 -28.29 6.36 5.71
N ASN A 122 -29.29 5.80 6.39
CA ASN A 122 -30.73 6.05 6.16
C ASN A 122 -31.36 5.57 4.85
N GLY A 123 -30.70 4.69 4.09
CA GLY A 123 -31.26 4.06 2.88
C GLY A 123 -31.80 5.07 1.86
#